data_AF-A0A1F9ME86-F1
#
_entry.id   AF-A0A1F9ME86-F1
#
_cell.length_a   1.000
_cell.length_b   1.000
_cell.length_c   1.000
_cell.angle_alpha   90.00
_cell.angle_beta   90.00
_cell.angle_gamma   90.00
#
_symmetry.space_group_name_H-M   'P 1'
#
loop_
_entity.id
_entity.type
_entity.pdbx_description
1 polymer ?
#
loop_
_entity_poly.entity_id
_entity_poly.type
_entity_poly.pdbx_seq_one_letter_code
_entity_poly.pdbx_strand_id
1 'polypeptide(L)'
;MGVSALVKKVLAESGINPERFNLQWASAAEAPRFVKLITEFTVAIKRLGPLGQAEGLDPATVKTKIANGLNLVSNRKLRVSFGNVTKTIRKDGTFTQEFITSLVDEKLSTGITAGLMEEGILTSLKAKNQTSSATLANELGISTEQVEKILAAFNKQGRVVQAGDIWSLA
;
A
#
# COMPACT_ATOMS: atom_id res chain seq x y z
N MET A 1 -14.05 -1.93 10.81
CA MET A 1 -13.36 -3.24 10.64
C MET A 1 -12.83 -3.42 9.23
N GLY A 2 -13.63 -3.28 8.16
CA GLY A 2 -13.14 -3.37 6.76
C GLY A 2 -11.97 -2.44 6.39
N VAL A 3 -12.02 -1.17 6.81
CA VAL A 3 -10.93 -0.21 6.54
C VAL A 3 -9.63 -0.61 7.23
N SER A 4 -9.72 -1.20 8.44
CA SER A 4 -8.54 -1.66 9.18
C SER A 4 -7.80 -2.77 8.43
N ALA A 5 -8.54 -3.73 7.88
CA ALA A 5 -7.97 -4.80 7.06
C ALA A 5 -7.28 -4.24 5.80
N LEU A 6 -7.90 -3.28 5.10
CA LEU A 6 -7.30 -2.63 3.93
C LEU A 6 -6.00 -1.89 4.29
N VAL A 7 -6.00 -1.09 5.37
CA VAL A 7 -4.80 -0.35 5.80
C VAL A 7 -3.66 -1.30 6.13
N LYS A 8 -3.93 -2.35 6.92
CA LYS A 8 -2.91 -3.35 7.28
C LYS A 8 -2.35 -4.05 6.05
N LYS A 9 -3.21 -4.41 5.09
CA LYS A 9 -2.81 -5.03 3.83
C LYS A 9 -1.92 -4.12 2.99
N VAL A 10 -2.30 -2.85 2.82
CA VAL A 10 -1.50 -1.87 2.07
C VAL A 10 -0.15 -1.61 2.74
N LEU A 11 -0.10 -1.52 4.07
CA LEU A 11 1.16 -1.39 4.81
C LEU A 11 2.07 -2.60 4.56
N ALA A 12 1.55 -3.81 4.71
CA ALA A 12 2.29 -5.04 4.48
C ALA A 12 2.88 -5.11 3.08
N GLU A 13 2.05 -4.88 2.05
CA GLU A 13 2.48 -4.90 0.64
C GLU A 13 3.45 -3.75 0.29
N SER A 14 3.39 -2.65 1.03
CA SER A 14 4.36 -1.54 0.90
C SER A 14 5.71 -1.85 1.58
N GLY A 15 5.80 -2.95 2.35
CA GLY A 15 6.97 -3.31 3.14
C GLY A 15 7.08 -2.53 4.45
N ILE A 16 5.96 -2.04 5.00
CA ILE A 16 5.89 -1.36 6.29
C ILE A 16 5.21 -2.29 7.29
N ASN A 17 5.76 -2.40 8.51
CA ASN A 17 5.20 -3.31 9.50
C ASN A 17 3.74 -2.92 9.86
N PRO A 18 2.74 -3.81 9.63
CA PRO A 18 1.33 -3.51 9.92
C PRO A 18 1.02 -3.23 11.39
N GLU A 19 1.89 -3.65 12.33
CA GLU A 19 1.77 -3.31 13.76
C GLU A 19 1.91 -1.80 14.01
N ARG A 20 2.43 -1.02 13.05
CA ARG A 20 2.47 0.44 13.11
C ARG A 20 1.08 1.09 13.01
N PHE A 21 0.05 0.31 12.70
CA PHE A 21 -1.35 0.74 12.69
C PHE A 21 -2.19 -0.12 13.62
N ASN A 22 -2.96 0.53 14.48
CA ASN A 22 -3.91 -0.13 15.36
C ASN A 22 -5.24 0.64 15.38
N LEU A 23 -6.36 -0.08 15.35
CA LEU A 23 -7.71 0.48 15.48
C LEU A 23 -8.41 -0.25 16.61
N GLN A 24 -8.70 0.47 17.69
CA GLN A 24 -9.32 -0.06 18.90
C GLN A 24 -10.48 0.83 19.32
N TRP A 25 -11.44 0.23 20.02
CA TRP A 25 -12.63 0.93 20.52
C TRP A 25 -12.53 1.09 22.03
N ALA A 26 -12.85 2.30 22.50
CA ALA A 26 -13.09 2.62 23.89
C ALA A 26 -14.19 3.69 23.93
N SER A 27 -15.17 3.51 24.80
CA SER A 27 -16.20 4.52 25.07
C SER A 27 -15.69 5.61 26.03
N ALA A 28 -16.43 6.71 26.14
CA ALA A 28 -16.11 7.80 27.07
C ALA A 28 -16.12 7.36 28.55
N ALA A 29 -16.82 6.28 28.89
CA ALA A 29 -16.89 5.74 30.24
C ALA A 29 -15.72 4.77 30.57
N GLU A 30 -14.91 4.39 29.58
CA GLU A 30 -13.85 3.39 29.74
C GLU A 30 -12.45 4.03 29.83
N ALA A 31 -12.28 5.05 30.67
CA ALA A 31 -10.99 5.73 30.83
C ALA A 31 -9.81 4.78 31.12
N PRO A 32 -9.92 3.76 32.01
CA PRO A 32 -8.83 2.81 32.23
C PRO A 32 -8.46 2.01 30.97
N ARG A 33 -9.45 1.62 30.15
CA ARG A 33 -9.22 0.90 28.89
C ARG A 33 -8.48 1.77 27.88
N PHE A 34 -8.89 3.04 27.75
CA PHE A 34 -8.22 3.98 26.85
C PHE A 34 -6.74 4.15 27.21
N VAL A 35 -6.45 4.40 28.50
CA VAL A 35 -5.06 4.52 29.00
C VAL A 35 -4.27 3.26 28.67
N LYS A 36 -4.83 2.07 28.90
CA LYS A 36 -4.18 0.79 28.59
C LYS A 36 -3.86 0.67 27.09
N LEU A 37 -4.84 0.91 26.22
CA LEU A 37 -4.68 0.77 24.76
C LEU A 37 -3.60 1.71 24.20
N ILE A 38 -3.56 2.97 24.65
CA ILE A 38 -2.55 3.95 24.24
C ILE A 38 -1.16 3.55 24.77
N THR A 39 -1.10 3.09 26.03
CA THR A 39 0.15 2.64 26.65
C THR A 39 0.75 1.46 25.88
N GLU A 40 -0.04 0.42 25.61
CA GLU A 40 0.36 -0.77 24.87
C GLU A 40 0.83 -0.43 23.46
N PHE A 41 0.08 0.42 22.74
CA PHE A 41 0.48 0.87 21.42
C PHE A 41 1.78 1.68 21.45
N THR A 42 1.96 2.56 22.43
CA THR A 42 3.20 3.34 22.60
C THR A 42 4.40 2.42 22.84
N VAL A 43 4.26 1.39 23.67
CA VAL A 43 5.31 0.39 23.90
C VAL A 43 5.63 -0.37 22.61
N ALA A 44 4.60 -0.79 21.85
CA ALA A 44 4.79 -1.47 20.57
C ALA A 44 5.56 -0.59 19.56
N ILE A 45 5.19 0.69 19.41
CA ILE A 45 5.90 1.61 18.52
C ILE A 45 7.33 1.87 18.99
N LYS A 46 7.57 2.04 20.29
CA LYS A 46 8.94 2.18 20.84
C LYS A 46 9.81 0.97 20.52
N ARG A 47 9.25 -0.25 20.61
CA ARG A 47 9.95 -1.49 20.26
C ARG A 47 10.30 -1.57 18.78
N LEU A 48 9.42 -1.10 17.90
CA LEU A 48 9.67 -1.02 16.45
C LEU A 48 10.66 0.09 16.06
N GLY A 49 10.83 1.09 16.93
CA GLY A 49 11.65 2.27 16.66
C GLY A 49 11.06 3.17 15.54
N PRO A 50 11.81 4.21 15.15
CA PRO A 50 11.55 5.02 13.97
C PRO A 50 11.11 4.22 12.73
N LEU A 51 10.30 4.86 11.88
CA LEU A 51 9.90 4.29 10.59
C LEU A 51 11.12 3.92 9.75
N GLY A 52 11.18 2.67 9.28
CA GLY A 52 12.31 2.12 8.54
C GLY A 52 13.27 1.29 9.39
N GLN A 53 13.38 1.53 10.69
CA GLN A 53 14.32 0.81 11.54
C GLN A 53 13.97 -0.67 11.66
N ALA A 54 12.73 -0.99 12.04
CA ALA A 54 12.27 -2.38 12.11
C ALA A 54 12.21 -3.06 10.74
N GLU A 55 12.04 -2.28 9.67
CA GLU A 55 11.97 -2.76 8.30
C GLU A 55 13.34 -2.92 7.62
N GLY A 56 14.42 -2.40 8.21
CA GLY A 56 15.75 -2.35 7.59
C GLY A 56 15.83 -1.42 6.37
N LEU A 57 14.96 -0.39 6.31
CA LEU A 57 14.84 0.54 5.19
C LEU A 57 15.35 1.93 5.57
N ASP A 58 15.96 2.63 4.62
CA ASP A 58 16.32 4.03 4.83
C ASP A 58 15.07 4.93 4.90
N PRO A 59 15.14 6.05 5.66
CA PRO A 59 13.99 6.94 5.81
C PRO A 59 13.42 7.52 4.52
N ALA A 60 14.25 7.74 3.49
CA ALA A 60 13.79 8.29 2.22
C ALA A 60 12.99 7.24 1.42
N THR A 61 13.46 5.99 1.37
CA THR A 61 12.73 4.87 0.77
C THR A 61 11.41 4.59 1.47
N VAL A 62 11.38 4.68 2.81
CA VAL A 62 10.13 4.54 3.58
C VAL A 62 9.13 5.63 3.21
N LYS A 63 9.60 6.89 3.13
CA LYS A 63 8.75 8.01 2.73
C LYS A 63 8.15 7.80 1.33
N THR A 64 8.96 7.33 0.39
CA THR A 64 8.52 6.99 -0.97
C THR A 64 7.49 5.85 -0.99
N LYS A 65 7.74 4.77 -0.24
CA LYS A 65 6.81 3.62 -0.12
C LYS A 65 5.46 4.04 0.47
N ILE A 66 5.47 4.85 1.53
CA ILE A 66 4.24 5.37 2.15
C ILE A 66 3.50 6.28 1.17
N ALA A 67 4.21 7.15 0.43
CA ALA A 67 3.61 8.01 -0.58
C ALA A 67 2.94 7.20 -1.71
N ASN A 68 3.58 6.14 -2.18
CA ASN A 68 3.00 5.23 -3.18
C ASN A 68 1.74 4.54 -2.64
N GLY A 69 1.78 4.05 -1.40
CA GLY A 69 0.60 3.50 -0.73
C GLY A 69 -0.54 4.51 -0.60
N LEU A 70 -0.23 5.76 -0.28
CA LEU A 70 -1.20 6.86 -0.20
C LEU A 70 -1.84 7.18 -1.55
N ASN A 71 -1.04 7.26 -2.62
CA ASN A 71 -1.54 7.47 -3.97
C ASN A 71 -2.44 6.32 -4.42
N LEU A 72 -2.04 5.08 -4.13
CA LEU A 72 -2.81 3.89 -4.44
C LEU A 72 -4.20 3.90 -3.78
N VAL A 73 -4.29 4.18 -2.47
CA VAL A 73 -5.62 4.26 -1.80
C VAL A 73 -6.43 5.47 -2.25
N SER A 74 -5.75 6.50 -2.78
CA SER A 74 -6.35 7.67 -3.43
C SER A 74 -6.74 7.40 -4.89
N ASN A 75 -6.47 6.22 -5.44
CA ASN A 75 -6.91 5.83 -6.76
C ASN A 75 -8.38 5.37 -6.75
N ARG A 76 -9.17 5.88 -7.71
CA ARG A 76 -10.58 5.50 -7.89
C ARG A 76 -10.76 3.99 -8.07
N LYS A 77 -9.87 3.33 -8.82
CA LYS A 77 -9.97 1.89 -9.12
C LYS A 77 -9.96 1.06 -7.84
N LEU A 78 -8.99 1.29 -6.94
CA LEU A 78 -8.91 0.57 -5.67
C LEU A 78 -10.11 0.90 -4.76
N ARG A 79 -10.52 2.17 -4.68
CA ARG A 79 -11.70 2.55 -3.88
C ARG A 79 -12.99 1.85 -4.34
N VAL A 80 -13.19 1.72 -5.65
CA VAL A 80 -14.35 1.01 -6.20
C VAL A 80 -14.27 -0.47 -5.88
N SER A 81 -13.11 -1.12 -6.05
CA SER A 81 -12.91 -2.52 -5.70
C SER A 81 -13.18 -2.79 -4.22
N PHE A 82 -12.66 -1.94 -3.33
CA PHE A 82 -12.94 -2.02 -1.89
C PHE A 82 -14.43 -1.79 -1.58
N GLY A 83 -15.08 -0.86 -2.28
CA GLY A 83 -16.53 -0.68 -2.22
C GLY A 83 -17.32 -1.96 -2.55
N ASN A 84 -16.87 -2.73 -3.53
CA ASN A 84 -17.49 -4.02 -3.85
C ASN A 84 -17.24 -5.08 -2.78
N VAL A 85 -16.05 -5.12 -2.17
CA VAL A 85 -15.76 -5.99 -1.01
C VAL A 85 -16.70 -5.67 0.15
N THR A 86 -16.87 -4.39 0.49
CA THR A 86 -17.80 -4.00 1.57
C THR A 86 -19.26 -4.35 1.28
N LYS A 87 -19.70 -4.31 0.01
CA LYS A 87 -21.02 -4.83 -0.39
C LYS A 87 -21.13 -6.34 -0.15
N THR A 88 -20.09 -7.11 -0.44
CA THR A 88 -20.07 -8.57 -0.14
C THR A 88 -20.19 -8.80 1.36
N ILE A 89 -19.41 -8.10 2.20
CA ILE A 89 -19.47 -8.23 3.66
C ILE A 89 -20.90 -7.98 4.17
N ARG A 90 -21.56 -6.93 3.68
CA ARG A 90 -22.94 -6.59 4.09
C ARG A 90 -23.96 -7.64 3.66
N LYS A 91 -23.79 -8.25 2.47
CA LYS A 91 -24.69 -9.29 1.97
C LYS A 91 -24.55 -10.60 2.74
N ASP A 92 -23.33 -10.94 3.11
CA ASP A 92 -23.02 -12.14 3.88
C ASP A 92 -23.49 -12.01 5.34
N GLY A 93 -23.34 -10.82 5.94
CA GLY A 93 -23.74 -10.55 7.32
C GLY A 93 -22.70 -10.97 8.36
N THR A 94 -21.59 -11.60 7.96
CA THR A 94 -20.46 -11.90 8.85
C THR A 94 -19.55 -10.70 9.00
N PHE A 95 -19.44 -10.20 10.23
CA PHE A 95 -18.59 -9.05 10.57
C PHE A 95 -17.39 -9.43 11.44
N THR A 96 -16.94 -10.67 11.45
CA THR A 96 -15.74 -11.05 12.21
C THR A 96 -14.47 -10.48 11.56
N GLN A 97 -13.42 -10.24 12.35
CA GLN A 97 -12.20 -9.65 11.84
C GLN A 97 -11.48 -10.62 10.88
N GLU A 98 -11.54 -11.91 11.17
CA GLU A 98 -10.95 -13.00 10.41
C GLU A 98 -11.55 -13.04 9.01
N PHE A 99 -12.88 -13.08 8.92
CA PHE A 99 -13.60 -13.11 7.64
C PHE A 99 -13.36 -11.85 6.80
N ILE A 100 -13.40 -10.69 7.43
CA ILE A 100 -13.16 -9.41 6.73
C ILE A 100 -11.73 -9.36 6.18
N THR A 101 -10.75 -9.84 6.96
CA THR A 101 -9.34 -9.85 6.55
C THR A 101 -9.13 -10.82 5.39
N SER A 102 -9.66 -12.05 5.48
CA SER A 102 -9.53 -13.04 4.41
C SER A 102 -10.16 -12.56 3.11
N LEU A 103 -11.32 -11.90 3.19
CA LEU A 103 -12.01 -11.40 2.00
C LEU A 103 -11.27 -10.21 1.35
N VAL A 104 -10.68 -9.34 2.15
CA VAL A 104 -9.80 -8.26 1.65
C VAL A 104 -8.59 -8.86 0.97
N ASP A 105 -7.95 -9.85 1.58
CA ASP A 105 -6.79 -10.53 0.99
C ASP A 105 -7.15 -11.21 -0.32
N GLU A 106 -8.21 -12.01 -0.35
CA GLU A 106 -8.65 -12.74 -1.55
C GLU A 106 -8.96 -11.79 -2.72
N LYS A 107 -9.70 -10.71 -2.46
CA LYS A 107 -10.24 -9.85 -3.53
C LYS A 107 -9.34 -8.68 -3.91
N LEU A 108 -8.46 -8.22 -3.02
CA LEU A 108 -7.70 -6.99 -3.23
C LEU A 108 -6.20 -7.19 -3.31
N SER A 109 -5.61 -8.32 -2.88
CA SER A 109 -4.14 -8.52 -2.90
C SER A 109 -3.54 -8.21 -4.27
N THR A 110 -4.01 -8.89 -5.32
CA THR A 110 -3.50 -8.70 -6.68
C THR A 110 -3.61 -7.25 -7.16
N GLY A 111 -4.72 -6.57 -6.83
CA GLY A 111 -4.95 -5.18 -7.20
C GLY A 111 -4.07 -4.19 -6.43
N ILE A 112 -3.80 -4.48 -5.15
CA ILE A 112 -2.91 -3.67 -4.30
C ILE A 112 -1.48 -3.83 -4.76
N THR A 113 -1.00 -5.06 -4.94
CA THR A 113 0.36 -5.34 -5.40
C THR A 113 0.63 -4.68 -6.75
N ALA A 114 -0.25 -4.91 -7.75
CA ALA A 114 -0.11 -4.28 -9.06
C ALA A 114 -0.17 -2.74 -8.98
N GLY A 115 -1.07 -2.20 -8.16
CA GLY A 115 -1.20 -0.75 -7.96
C GLY A 115 0.02 -0.11 -7.29
N LEU A 116 0.68 -0.81 -6.34
CA LEU A 116 1.92 -0.33 -5.73
C LEU A 116 3.08 -0.33 -6.73
N MET A 117 3.16 -1.33 -7.60
CA MET A 117 4.16 -1.37 -8.68
C MET A 117 3.96 -0.20 -9.65
N GLU A 118 2.71 0.03 -10.06
CA GLU A 118 2.30 1.16 -10.90
C GLU A 118 2.73 2.51 -10.28
N GLU A 119 2.40 2.76 -9.02
CA GLU A 119 2.78 3.99 -8.31
C GLU A 119 4.30 4.10 -8.11
N GLY A 120 4.99 2.98 -7.85
CA GLY A 120 6.45 2.95 -7.74
C GLY A 120 7.17 3.37 -9.02
N ILE A 121 6.71 2.89 -10.17
CA ILE A 121 7.23 3.28 -11.48
C ILE A 121 6.99 4.78 -11.73
N LEU A 122 5.78 5.27 -11.47
CA LEU A 122 5.44 6.68 -11.68
C LEU A 122 6.23 7.61 -10.78
N THR A 123 6.41 7.27 -9.50
CA THR A 123 7.20 8.07 -8.57
C THR A 123 8.67 8.10 -8.97
N SER A 124 9.22 6.97 -9.43
CA SER A 124 10.60 6.90 -9.93
C SER A 124 10.79 7.74 -11.19
N LEU A 125 9.84 7.70 -12.13
CA LEU A 125 9.84 8.55 -13.33
C LEU A 125 9.73 10.04 -13.00
N LYS A 126 8.89 10.42 -12.02
CA LYS A 126 8.77 11.81 -11.55
C LYS A 126 10.08 12.32 -10.93
N ALA A 127 10.81 11.47 -10.23
CA ALA A 127 12.07 11.85 -9.58
C ALA A 127 13.24 11.99 -10.57
N LYS A 128 13.28 11.16 -11.61
CA LYS A 128 14.43 11.06 -12.53
C LYS A 128 14.21 11.67 -13.91
N ASN A 129 12.99 12.10 -14.23
CA ASN A 129 12.51 12.52 -15.56
C ASN A 129 12.53 11.41 -16.63
N GLN A 130 13.61 10.63 -16.71
CA GLN A 130 13.84 9.57 -17.68
C GLN A 130 14.56 8.38 -17.05
N THR A 131 14.14 7.15 -17.38
CA THR A 131 14.83 5.93 -16.92
C THR A 131 14.54 4.73 -17.83
N SER A 132 15.40 3.71 -17.78
CA SER A 132 15.19 2.44 -18.49
C SER A 132 14.38 1.43 -17.67
N SER A 133 13.81 0.42 -18.34
CA SER A 133 13.08 -0.69 -17.70
C SER A 133 13.95 -1.50 -16.75
N ALA A 134 15.23 -1.73 -17.10
CA ALA A 134 16.19 -2.47 -16.28
C ALA A 134 16.52 -1.75 -14.96
N THR A 135 16.70 -0.43 -14.99
CA THR A 135 16.96 0.35 -13.77
C THR A 135 15.75 0.33 -12.83
N LEU A 136 14.54 0.46 -13.37
CA LEU A 136 13.29 0.38 -12.59
C LEU A 136 13.09 -0.99 -11.94
N ALA A 137 13.39 -2.06 -12.68
CA ALA A 137 13.30 -3.43 -12.17
C ALA A 137 14.23 -3.64 -10.96
N ASN A 138 15.48 -3.20 -11.07
CA ASN A 138 16.47 -3.30 -10.00
C ASN A 138 16.10 -2.47 -8.76
N GLU A 139 15.60 -1.25 -8.96
CA GLU A 139 15.25 -0.35 -7.84
C GLU A 139 14.01 -0.78 -7.08
N LEU A 140 13.00 -1.28 -7.80
CA LEU A 140 11.74 -1.69 -7.20
C LEU A 140 11.78 -3.15 -6.73
N GLY A 141 12.82 -3.92 -7.10
CA GLY A 141 12.94 -5.35 -6.81
C GLY A 141 11.87 -6.19 -7.53
N ILE A 142 11.49 -5.76 -8.74
CA ILE A 142 10.42 -6.37 -9.55
C ILE A 142 11.05 -6.94 -10.83
N SER A 143 10.45 -7.97 -11.45
CA SER A 143 10.97 -8.50 -12.73
C SER A 143 10.83 -7.48 -13.86
N THR A 144 11.79 -7.47 -14.77
CA THR A 144 11.81 -6.57 -15.95
C THR A 144 10.56 -6.76 -16.83
N GLU A 145 10.08 -7.99 -16.97
CA GLU A 145 8.87 -8.30 -17.73
C GLU A 145 7.61 -7.63 -17.14
N GLN A 146 7.48 -7.61 -15.81
CA GLN A 146 6.36 -6.94 -15.14
C GLN A 146 6.42 -5.43 -15.33
N VAL A 147 7.61 -4.84 -15.24
CA VAL A 147 7.83 -3.40 -15.47
C VAL A 147 7.46 -3.02 -16.91
N GLU A 148 7.91 -3.78 -17.90
CA GLU A 148 7.62 -3.52 -19.31
C GLU A 148 6.13 -3.66 -19.62
N LYS A 149 5.46 -4.67 -19.05
CA LYS A 149 4.02 -4.84 -19.20
C LYS A 149 3.24 -3.64 -18.66
N ILE A 150 3.65 -3.08 -17.52
CA ILE A 150 3.03 -1.90 -16.92
C ILE A 150 3.31 -0.65 -17.77
N LEU A 151 4.56 -0.44 -18.19
CA LEU A 151 4.94 0.69 -19.04
C LEU A 151 4.23 0.67 -20.39
N ALA A 152 4.08 -0.49 -21.02
CA ALA A 152 3.31 -0.64 -22.25
C ALA A 152 1.82 -0.30 -22.05
N ALA A 153 1.24 -0.66 -20.91
CA ALA A 153 -0.13 -0.29 -20.56
C ALA A 153 -0.26 1.23 -20.33
N PHE A 154 0.72 1.86 -19.67
CA PHE A 154 0.76 3.31 -19.47
C PHE A 154 0.97 4.09 -20.76
N ASN A 155 1.76 3.58 -21.70
CA ASN A 155 1.97 4.19 -23.01
C ASN A 155 0.65 4.22 -23.80
N LYS A 156 -0.09 3.11 -23.81
CA LYS A 156 -1.43 3.03 -24.41
C LYS A 156 -2.43 4.00 -23.77
N GLN A 157 -2.24 4.34 -22.49
CA GLN A 157 -3.06 5.31 -21.75
C GLN A 157 -2.56 6.76 -21.91
N GLY A 158 -1.46 7.00 -22.63
CA GLY A 158 -0.87 8.32 -22.81
C GLY A 158 -0.24 8.90 -21.53
N ARG A 159 0.18 8.05 -20.58
CA ARG A 159 0.76 8.49 -19.29
C ARG A 159 2.29 8.55 -19.30
N VAL A 160 2.92 7.80 -20.19
CA VAL A 160 4.37 7.73 -20.37
C VAL A 160 4.68 7.71 -21.86
N VAL A 161 5.86 8.21 -22.23
CA VAL A 161 6.38 8.21 -23.60
C VAL A 161 7.64 7.37 -23.65
N GLN A 162 7.84 6.65 -24.75
CA GLN A 162 9.02 5.84 -25.02
C GLN A 162 9.88 6.49 -26.10
N ALA A 163 11.16 6.68 -25.81
CA ALA A 163 12.19 7.10 -26.78
C ALA A 163 13.32 6.07 -26.77
N GLY A 164 13.23 5.06 -27.64
CA GLY A 164 14.14 3.90 -27.61
C GLY A 164 13.93 3.06 -26.33
N ASP A 165 15.00 2.83 -25.57
CA ASP A 165 14.97 2.09 -24.30
C ASP A 165 14.67 2.98 -23.08
N ILE A 166 14.41 4.27 -23.31
CA ILE A 166 14.18 5.26 -22.26
C ILE A 166 12.70 5.58 -22.17
N TRP A 167 12.17 5.58 -20.95
CA TRP A 167 10.81 5.96 -20.62
C TRP A 167 10.79 7.29 -19.88
N SER A 168 9.85 8.17 -20.24
CA SER A 168 9.57 9.43 -19.56
C SER A 168 8.08 9.55 -19.25
N LEU A 169 7.71 10.46 -18.35
CA LEU A 169 6.31 10.88 -18.25
C LEU A 169 5.91 11.62 -19.53
N ALA A 170 4.64 11.48 -19.91
CA ALA A 170 4.03 12.22 -21.01
C ALA A 170 3.70 13.66 -20.60
#